data_AF-A0AAV1SXI9-F1
#
_entry.id   AF-A0AAV1SXI9-F1
#
_cell.length_a   1.000
_cell.length_b   1.000
_cell.length_c   1.000
_cell.angle_alpha   90.00
_cell.angle_beta   90.00
_cell.angle_gamma   90.00
#
_symmetry.space_group_name_H-M   'P 1'
#
loop_
_entity.id
_entity.type
_entity.pdbx_description
1 polymer ?
#
loop_
_entity_poly.entity_id
_entity_poly.type
_entity_poly.pdbx_seq_one_letter_code
_entity_poly.pdbx_strand_id
1 'polypeptide(L)' 'MELFDGRSIIGTTFGDFKGKSQLHELARACTNGDVNLDEFITHELPFEKINEAFKLLSDGKALRCLLHI' A
#
# COMPACT_ATOMS: atom_id res chain seq x y z
N MET A 1 2.31 -36.30 8.62
CA MET A 1 2.23 -34.90 8.14
C MET A 1 3.36 -34.69 7.15
N GLU A 2 3.12 -34.93 5.86
CA GLU A 2 4.07 -34.71 4.75
C GLU A 2 3.86 -33.32 4.10
N LEU A 3 3.35 -32.32 4.83
CA LEU A 3 2.91 -31.06 4.21
C LEU A 3 4.06 -30.07 3.93
N PHE A 4 5.25 -30.29 4.52
CA PHE A 4 6.36 -29.33 4.53
C PHE A 4 7.68 -29.97 4.09
N ASP A 5 7.65 -30.78 3.04
CA ASP A 5 8.83 -31.36 2.37
C ASP A 5 9.84 -30.27 1.95
N GLY A 6 10.70 -29.86 2.88
CA GLY A 6 11.68 -28.77 2.73
C GLY A 6 11.09 -27.35 2.60
N ARG A 7 9.78 -27.16 2.75
CA ARG A 7 9.11 -25.85 2.53
C ARG A 7 8.78 -25.14 3.85
N SER A 8 8.88 -23.81 3.86
CA SER A 8 8.51 -22.97 5.00
C SER A 8 7.32 -22.08 4.67
N ILE A 9 6.42 -21.90 5.64
CA ILE A 9 5.41 -20.83 5.61
C ILE A 9 5.98 -19.66 6.41
N ILE A 10 6.12 -18.51 5.77
CA ILE A 10 6.61 -17.28 6.39
C ILE A 10 5.50 -16.23 6.28
N GLY A 11 5.17 -15.60 7.41
CA GLY A 11 4.28 -14.45 7.46
C GLY A 11 5.08 -13.17 7.69
N THR A 12 4.46 -12.03 7.37
CA THR A 12 5.04 -10.72 7.65
C THR A 12 3.97 -9.75 8.12
N THR A 13 4.35 -8.86 9.03
CA THR A 13 3.56 -7.69 9.41
C THR A 13 4.23 -6.45 8.83
N PHE A 14 3.50 -5.68 8.04
CA PHE A 14 4.03 -4.46 7.39
C PHE A 14 5.30 -4.70 6.53
N GLY A 15 5.43 -5.89 5.93
CA GLY A 15 6.59 -6.22 5.08
C GLY A 15 7.92 -6.37 5.84
N ASP A 16 7.87 -6.64 7.16
CA ASP A 16 9.03 -6.73 8.06
C ASP A 16 9.80 -5.40 8.18
N PHE A 17 9.07 -4.31 7.98
CA PHE A 17 9.63 -2.98 7.91
C PHE A 17 9.53 -2.26 9.25
N LYS A 18 10.66 -1.74 9.73
CA LYS A 18 10.73 -0.93 10.95
C LYS A 18 10.36 0.52 10.62
N GLY A 19 9.09 0.87 10.85
CA GLY A 19 8.55 2.19 10.50
C GLY A 19 9.40 3.38 10.93
N LYS A 20 9.95 3.41 12.16
CA LYS A 20 10.78 4.56 12.60
C LYS A 20 12.14 4.64 11.92
N SER A 21 12.83 3.51 11.80
CA SER A 21 14.23 3.48 11.35
C SER A 21 14.40 3.23 9.87
N GLN A 22 13.37 2.79 9.13
CA GLN A 22 13.50 2.44 7.70
C GLN A 22 12.62 3.30 6.80
N LEU A 23 11.54 3.92 7.30
CA LEU A 23 10.59 4.67 6.45
C LEU A 23 11.22 5.80 5.66
N HIS A 24 12.21 6.47 6.24
CA HIS A 24 12.93 7.54 5.57
C HIS A 24 13.72 7.06 4.34
N GLU A 25 14.24 5.84 4.37
CA GLU A 25 14.95 5.22 3.24
C GLU A 25 13.96 4.92 2.10
N LEU A 26 12.79 4.36 2.43
CA LEU A 26 11.74 4.11 1.45
C LEU A 26 11.24 5.41 0.82
N ALA A 27 10.97 6.44 1.63
CA ALA A 27 10.55 7.75 1.12
C ALA A 27 11.59 8.34 0.17
N ARG A 28 12.88 8.20 0.49
CA ARG A 28 13.98 8.64 -0.38
C ARG A 28 14.01 7.87 -1.70
N ALA A 29 13.83 6.54 -1.66
CA ALA A 29 13.75 5.71 -2.86
C ALA A 29 12.58 6.13 -3.77
N CYS A 30 11.43 6.48 -3.19
CA CYS A 30 10.30 7.01 -3.97
C CYS A 30 10.64 8.35 -4.63
N THR A 31 11.21 9.30 -3.88
CA THR A 31 11.60 10.61 -4.42
C THR A 31 12.69 10.51 -5.49
N ASN A 32 13.61 9.55 -5.36
CA ASN A 32 14.64 9.29 -6.35
C ASN A 32 14.08 8.61 -7.63
N GLY A 33 12.84 8.14 -7.62
CA GLY A 33 12.24 7.37 -8.71
C GLY A 33 12.64 5.90 -8.74
N ASP A 34 13.38 5.41 -7.73
CA ASP A 34 13.73 3.99 -7.59
C ASP A 34 12.47 3.14 -7.31
N VAL A 35 11.44 3.76 -6.72
CA VAL A 35 10.13 3.17 -6.45
C VAL A 35 9.04 4.12 -6.96
N ASN A 36 8.31 3.72 -8.00
CA ASN A 36 7.17 4.50 -8.48
C ASN A 36 5.90 4.15 -7.70
N LEU A 37 5.33 5.14 -6.98
CA LEU A 37 4.07 4.97 -6.26
C LEU A 37 2.86 5.61 -6.98
N ASP A 38 3.10 6.49 -7.95
CA ASP A 38 2.04 7.30 -8.57
C ASP A 38 1.04 6.44 -9.34
N GLU A 39 1.50 5.35 -9.95
CA GLU A 39 0.66 4.40 -10.69
C GLU A 39 -0.38 3.68 -9.82
N PHE A 40 -0.20 3.65 -8.50
CA PHE A 40 -1.19 3.06 -7.60
C PHE A 40 -2.35 4.02 -7.29
N ILE A 41 -2.19 5.33 -7.54
CA ILE A 41 -3.22 6.33 -7.33
C ILE A 41 -4.17 6.30 -8.53
N THR A 42 -5.34 5.69 -8.32
CA THR A 42 -6.35 5.55 -9.38
C THR A 42 -7.45 6.60 -9.32
N HIS A 43 -7.66 7.20 -8.16
CA HIS A 43 -8.73 8.15 -7.89
C HIS A 43 -8.24 9.24 -6.96
N GLU A 44 -8.75 10.45 -7.15
CA GLU A 44 -8.52 11.59 -6.27
C GLU A 44 -9.86 12.24 -5.95
N LEU A 45 -10.12 12.47 -4.66
CA LEU A 45 -11.39 13.04 -4.19
C LEU A 45 -11.12 14.05 -3.06
N PRO A 46 -11.97 15.07 -2.90
CA PRO A 46 -11.95 15.91 -1.71
C PRO A 46 -12.42 15.10 -0.48
N PHE A 47 -11.92 15.43 0.71
CA PHE A 47 -12.15 14.67 1.95
C PHE A 47 -13.64 14.59 2.31
N GLU A 48 -14.44 15.61 1.98
CA GLU A 48 -15.90 15.62 2.18
C GLU A 48 -16.60 14.45 1.48
N LYS A 49 -15.98 13.88 0.43
CA LYS A 49 -16.46 12.74 -0.33
C LYS A 49 -15.91 11.40 0.15
N ILE A 50 -15.43 11.29 1.39
CA ILE A 50 -14.85 10.05 1.94
C ILE A 50 -15.76 8.80 1.75
N ASN A 51 -17.08 8.96 1.83
CA ASN A 51 -18.03 7.86 1.61
C ASN A 51 -18.04 7.37 0.14
N GLU A 52 -17.80 8.26 -0.83
CA GLU A 52 -17.64 7.90 -2.24
C GLU A 52 -16.35 7.06 -2.42
N ALA A 53 -15.26 7.43 -1.75
CA ALA A 53 -14.01 6.66 -1.76
C ALA A 53 -14.18 5.24 -1.18
N PHE A 54 -14.92 5.08 -0.09
CA PHE A 54 -15.25 3.75 0.46
C PHE A 54 -16.09 2.91 -0.50
N LYS A 55 -17.02 3.53 -1.23
CA LYS A 55 -17.82 2.84 -2.25
C LYS A 55 -16.93 2.37 -3.40
N LEU A 56 -16.02 3.21 -3.90
CA LEU A 56 -15.08 2.83 -4.97
C LEU A 56 -14.20 1.64 -4.56
N LEU A 57 -13.73 1.60 -3.30
CA LEU A 57 -12.99 0.47 -2.76
C LEU A 57 -13.84 -0.81 -2.73
N SER A 58 -15.07 -0.71 -2.20
CA SER A 58 -15.98 -1.85 -2.05
C SER A 58 -16.45 -2.41 -3.40
N ASP A 59 -16.63 -1.55 -4.39
CA ASP A 59 -16.99 -1.92 -5.77
C ASP A 59 -15.78 -2.49 -6.56
N GLY A 60 -14.58 -2.53 -5.98
CA GLY A 60 -13.36 -2.98 -6.67
C GLY A 60 -12.88 -2.05 -7.79
N LYS A 61 -13.32 -0.78 -7.78
CA LYS A 61 -13.01 0.21 -8.82
C LYS A 61 -11.75 1.03 -8.53
N ALA A 62 -11.23 0.97 -7.31
CA ALA A 62 -10.03 1.71 -6.91
C ALA A 62 -8.91 0.78 -6.43
N LEU A 63 -7.66 1.09 -6.83
CA LEU A 63 -6.46 0.54 -6.18
C LEU A 63 -6.11 1.35 -4.94
N ARG A 64 -5.90 2.67 -5.12
CA ARG A 64 -5.83 3.68 -4.06
C ARG A 64 -6.62 4.92 -4.46
N CYS A 65 -7.19 5.58 -3.45
CA CYS A 65 -7.85 6.86 -3.57
C CYS A 65 -7.09 7.88 -2.71
N LEU A 66 -6.58 8.95 -3.33
CA LEU A 66 -5.99 10.08 -2.63
C LEU A 66 -7.10 11.02 -2.16
N LEU A 67 -7.04 11.46 -0.91
CA LEU A 67 -8.01 12.40 -0.33
C LEU A 67 -7.32 13.74 -0.05
N HIS A 68 -7.87 14.79 -0.64
CA HIS A 68 -7.41 16.17 -0.46
C HIS A 68 -8.26 16.87 0.61
N ILE A 69 -7.63 17.60 1.53
CA ILE A 69 -8.28 18.42 2.56
C ILE A 69 -8.46 19.85 2.04
#